data_AF-A0A501PQ88-F1
#
_entry.id   AF-A0A501PQ88-F1
#
_cell.length_a   1.000
_cell.length_b   1.000
_cell.length_c   1.000
_cell.angle_alpha   90.00
_cell.angle_beta   90.00
_cell.angle_gamma   90.00
#
_symmetry.space_group_name_H-M   'P 1'
#
loop_
_entity.id
_entity.type
_entity.pdbx_description
1 polymer ?
#
loop_
_entity_poly.entity_id
_entity_poly.type
_entity_poly.pdbx_seq_one_letter_code
_entity_poly.pdbx_strand_id
1 'polypeptide(L)'
;MNKTPSSYTKPRISANELALYMVSSDTARLNIIERAHTKPKAPIIRYRDVRPILCNYLSDRDRNVNRLIDAEAMFERRSQDPSQSPLMQNDASNSIDVLHSIQRMSNKLSPFNFSPAPDKQPKLVISGVQVSVRADLYVQANIKGTMHSGGAILRMSQDDADTPTAKKKRQEMGFIVATLIRMHLDNTNIGEIPIANKLCMSIDVQHGEAFQVPTANTQRQRNLESACQFIARQWDAF
;
A
#
# COMPACT_ATOMS: atom_id res chain seq x y z
N MET A 1 -31.07 -7.38 18.10
CA MET A 1 -30.34 -8.62 17.75
C MET A 1 -28.99 -8.25 17.15
N ASN A 2 -27.90 -8.38 17.91
CA ASN A 2 -26.55 -8.14 17.39
C ASN A 2 -26.13 -9.33 16.51
N LYS A 3 -26.17 -9.16 15.17
CA LYS A 3 -25.58 -10.14 14.25
C LYS A 3 -24.08 -10.24 14.55
N THR A 4 -23.63 -11.42 14.94
CA THR A 4 -22.21 -11.79 15.04
C THR A 4 -21.55 -11.47 13.69
N PRO A 5 -20.41 -10.76 13.67
CA PRO A 5 -19.73 -10.47 12.41
C PRO A 5 -19.32 -11.80 11.75
N SER A 6 -19.64 -11.95 10.46
CA SER A 6 -19.27 -13.14 9.69
C SER A 6 -17.76 -13.21 9.54
N SER A 7 -17.17 -14.40 9.59
CA SER A 7 -15.74 -14.61 9.40
C SER A 7 -15.41 -15.17 8.01
N TYR A 8 -14.13 -15.15 7.65
CA TYR A 8 -13.59 -15.74 6.44
C TYR A 8 -13.07 -17.16 6.70
N THR A 9 -13.57 -18.14 5.95
CA THR A 9 -13.19 -19.55 6.10
C THR A 9 -11.82 -19.91 5.51
N LYS A 10 -11.20 -19.02 4.72
CA LYS A 10 -9.88 -19.25 4.12
C LYS A 10 -8.88 -18.21 4.61
N PRO A 11 -7.62 -18.60 4.93
CA PRO A 11 -6.57 -17.68 5.35
C PRO A 11 -6.36 -16.54 4.36
N ARG A 12 -6.48 -15.31 4.84
CA ARG A 12 -6.29 -14.10 4.03
C ARG A 12 -5.84 -12.92 4.85
N ILE A 13 -5.05 -12.04 4.24
CA ILE A 13 -4.55 -10.83 4.88
C ILE A 13 -4.23 -9.76 3.82
N SER A 14 -4.31 -8.48 4.16
CA SER A 14 -3.83 -7.42 3.25
C SER A 14 -2.31 -7.26 3.30
N ALA A 15 -1.71 -6.70 2.25
CA ALA A 15 -0.27 -6.41 2.23
C ALA A 15 0.16 -5.51 3.41
N ASN A 16 -0.65 -4.50 3.74
CA ASN A 16 -0.37 -3.59 4.85
C ASN A 16 -0.48 -4.29 6.21
N GLU A 17 -1.47 -5.17 6.39
CA GLU A 17 -1.63 -5.95 7.63
C GLU A 17 -0.51 -6.97 7.79
N LEU A 18 -0.08 -7.64 6.72
CA LEU A 18 1.05 -8.55 6.77
C LEU A 18 2.35 -7.80 7.07
N ALA A 19 2.56 -6.63 6.46
CA ALA A 19 3.70 -5.78 6.79
C ALA A 19 3.70 -5.36 8.26
N LEU A 20 2.53 -4.97 8.80
CA LEU A 20 2.38 -4.63 10.22
C LEU A 20 2.63 -5.84 11.12
N TYR A 21 2.11 -7.02 10.76
CA TYR A 21 2.29 -8.28 11.49
C TYR A 21 3.79 -8.61 11.66
N MET A 22 4.57 -8.47 10.59
CA MET A 22 5.99 -8.78 10.58
C MET A 22 6.78 -7.95 11.60
N VAL A 23 6.39 -6.69 11.82
CA VAL A 23 7.08 -5.74 12.70
C VAL A 23 6.42 -5.57 14.07
N SER A 24 5.43 -6.40 14.40
CA SER A 24 4.66 -6.31 15.64
C SER A 24 5.09 -7.36 16.69
N SER A 25 4.77 -7.08 17.96
CA SER A 25 4.87 -8.04 19.05
C SER A 25 3.86 -9.18 18.88
N ASP A 26 4.03 -10.28 19.62
CA ASP A 26 3.19 -11.47 19.47
C ASP A 26 1.72 -11.20 19.83
N THR A 27 1.43 -10.41 20.86
CA THR A 27 0.05 -9.99 21.18
C THR A 27 -0.58 -9.21 20.03
N ALA A 28 0.16 -8.26 19.44
CA ALA A 28 -0.34 -7.45 18.33
C ALA A 28 -0.52 -8.28 17.05
N ARG A 29 0.33 -9.29 16.83
CA ARG A 29 0.20 -10.26 15.74
C ARG A 29 -1.11 -11.04 15.80
N LEU A 30 -1.49 -11.55 16.97
CA LEU A 30 -2.77 -12.25 17.16
C LEU A 30 -3.97 -11.35 16.84
N ASN A 31 -3.96 -10.12 17.34
CA ASN A 31 -5.03 -9.14 17.06
C ASN A 31 -5.14 -8.79 15.56
N ILE A 32 -4.01 -8.80 14.83
CA ILE A 32 -4.02 -8.59 13.37
C ILE A 32 -4.66 -9.77 12.65
N ILE A 33 -4.36 -11.01 13.06
CA ILE A 33 -4.99 -12.21 12.49
C ILE A 33 -6.49 -12.21 12.76
N GLU A 34 -6.91 -11.96 14.00
CA GLU A 34 -8.33 -11.89 14.39
C GLU A 34 -9.10 -10.86 13.55
N ARG A 35 -8.52 -9.66 13.38
CA ARG A 35 -9.08 -8.63 12.51
C ARG A 35 -9.18 -9.06 11.05
N ALA A 36 -8.16 -9.75 10.53
CA ALA A 36 -8.15 -10.24 9.16
C ALA A 36 -9.14 -11.40 8.95
N HIS A 37 -9.40 -12.20 9.99
CA HIS A 37 -10.39 -13.27 10.02
C HIS A 37 -11.83 -12.72 9.97
N THR A 38 -12.07 -11.59 10.64
CA THR A 38 -13.40 -10.99 10.78
C THR A 38 -13.79 -10.15 9.56
N LYS A 39 -15.00 -10.34 9.00
CA LYS A 39 -15.52 -9.47 7.93
C LYS A 39 -15.97 -8.13 8.52
N PRO A 40 -15.39 -6.99 8.09
CA PRO A 40 -15.85 -5.69 8.55
C PRO A 40 -17.30 -5.42 8.08
N LYS A 41 -18.15 -4.92 8.99
CA LYS A 41 -19.58 -4.62 8.70
C LYS A 41 -19.75 -3.46 7.70
N ALA A 42 -18.83 -2.51 7.70
CA ALA A 42 -18.66 -1.46 6.69
C ALA A 42 -17.31 -0.77 6.94
N PRO A 43 -16.24 -1.04 6.17
CA PRO A 43 -14.97 -0.36 6.37
C PRO A 43 -15.09 1.11 5.93
N ILE A 44 -14.75 2.04 6.82
CA ILE A 44 -14.47 3.41 6.43
C ILE A 44 -13.18 3.37 5.61
N ILE A 45 -13.29 3.58 4.30
CA ILE A 45 -12.13 3.62 3.40
C ILE A 45 -11.59 5.04 3.41
N ARG A 46 -10.65 5.31 4.32
CA ARG A 46 -9.89 6.57 4.30
C ARG A 46 -9.12 6.73 2.99
N TYR A 47 -8.96 7.97 2.54
CA TYR A 47 -8.20 8.34 1.34
C TYR A 47 -8.71 7.70 0.04
N ARG A 48 -9.97 7.25 0.01
CA ARG A 48 -10.57 6.61 -1.17
C ARG A 48 -10.52 7.55 -2.37
N ASP A 49 -10.82 8.82 -2.14
CA ASP A 49 -11.02 9.80 -3.22
C ASP A 49 -9.71 10.45 -3.66
N VAL A 50 -8.72 10.58 -2.78
CA VAL A 50 -7.41 11.16 -3.13
C VAL A 50 -6.52 10.17 -3.89
N ARG A 51 -6.63 8.86 -3.59
CA ARG A 51 -5.83 7.82 -4.26
C ARG A 51 -5.88 7.88 -5.80
N PRO A 52 -7.05 7.91 -6.48
CA PRO A 52 -7.09 8.00 -7.94
C PRO A 52 -6.47 9.31 -8.48
N ILE A 53 -6.59 10.42 -7.74
CA ILE A 53 -5.98 11.71 -8.12
C ILE A 53 -4.45 11.58 -8.13
N LEU A 54 -3.87 10.95 -7.09
CA LEU A 54 -2.43 10.68 -7.05
C LEU A 54 -1.98 9.78 -8.21
N CYS A 55 -2.73 8.71 -8.49
CA CYS A 55 -2.39 7.82 -9.60
C CYS A 55 -2.42 8.56 -10.94
N ASN A 56 -3.41 9.41 -11.16
CA ASN A 56 -3.55 10.21 -12.38
C ASN A 56 -2.45 11.26 -12.51
N TYR A 57 -2.04 11.90 -11.41
CA TYR A 57 -0.93 12.85 -11.41
C TYR A 57 0.41 12.17 -11.68
N LEU A 58 0.69 11.04 -11.01
CA LEU A 58 1.94 10.31 -11.16
C LEU A 58 2.09 9.64 -12.52
N SER A 59 0.98 9.21 -13.13
CA SER A 59 0.95 8.61 -14.47
C SER A 59 0.95 9.64 -15.61
N ASP A 60 0.78 10.93 -15.29
CA ASP A 60 0.86 12.01 -16.26
C ASP A 60 2.33 12.28 -16.60
N ARG A 61 2.67 12.27 -17.90
CA ARG A 61 4.05 12.52 -18.36
C ARG A 61 4.51 13.92 -18.01
N ASP A 62 3.60 14.89 -18.08
CA ASP A 62 3.90 16.28 -17.77
C ASP A 62 3.76 16.58 -16.28
N ARG A 63 3.25 15.62 -15.48
CA ARG A 63 2.94 15.76 -14.06
C ARG A 63 2.23 17.09 -13.78
N ASN A 64 1.12 17.31 -14.47
CA ASN A 64 0.42 18.59 -14.42
C ASN A 64 -0.12 18.87 -13.00
N VAL A 65 0.48 19.86 -12.34
CA VAL A 65 0.17 20.26 -10.96
C VAL A 65 -1.26 20.77 -10.79
N ASN A 66 -1.90 21.29 -11.86
CA ASN A 66 -3.26 21.80 -11.79
C ASN A 66 -4.26 20.73 -11.34
N ARG A 67 -4.00 19.45 -11.66
CA ARG A 67 -4.84 18.33 -11.17
C ARG A 67 -4.85 18.22 -9.66
N LEU A 68 -3.73 18.54 -9.01
CA LEU A 68 -3.62 18.53 -7.56
C LEU A 68 -4.29 19.77 -6.95
N ILE A 69 -4.15 20.94 -7.60
CA ILE A 69 -4.79 22.19 -7.18
C ILE A 69 -6.31 22.06 -7.24
N ASP A 70 -6.86 21.52 -8.33
CA ASP A 70 -8.31 21.31 -8.48
C ASP A 70 -8.85 20.34 -7.42
N ALA A 71 -8.09 19.29 -7.13
CA ALA A 71 -8.42 18.32 -6.09
C ALA A 71 -8.37 18.92 -4.68
N GLU A 72 -7.38 19.76 -4.40
CA GLU A 72 -7.25 20.49 -3.14
C GLU A 72 -8.46 21.38 -2.91
N ALA A 73 -8.85 22.21 -3.89
CA ALA A 73 -10.05 23.04 -3.79
C ALA A 73 -11.36 22.23 -3.63
N MET A 74 -11.40 21.00 -4.14
CA MET A 74 -12.51 20.07 -3.88
C MET A 74 -12.51 19.59 -2.42
N PHE A 75 -11.35 19.18 -1.88
CA PHE A 75 -11.25 18.70 -0.51
C PHE A 75 -11.42 19.81 0.52
N GLU A 76 -10.96 21.03 0.26
CA GLU A 76 -11.19 22.21 1.11
C GLU A 76 -12.68 22.52 1.27
N ARG A 77 -13.44 22.51 0.17
CA ARG A 77 -14.89 22.68 0.23
C ARG A 77 -15.55 21.58 1.05
N ARG A 78 -15.10 20.34 0.89
CA ARG A 78 -15.65 19.19 1.63
C ARG A 78 -15.30 19.23 3.12
N SER A 79 -14.10 19.70 3.49
CA SER A 79 -13.70 19.78 4.89
C SER A 79 -14.46 20.86 5.67
N GLN A 80 -14.93 21.89 4.98
CA GLN A 80 -15.69 23.00 5.56
C GLN A 80 -17.21 22.85 5.44
N ASP A 81 -17.71 21.91 4.63
CA ASP A 81 -19.14 21.69 4.40
C ASP A 81 -19.84 21.09 5.65
N PRO A 82 -20.73 21.84 6.33
CA PRO A 82 -21.41 21.38 7.54
C PRO A 82 -22.38 20.21 7.30
N SER A 83 -22.75 19.93 6.04
CA SER A 83 -23.59 18.78 5.70
C SER A 83 -22.83 17.45 5.69
N GLN A 84 -21.49 17.50 5.68
CA GLN A 84 -20.64 16.31 5.75
C GLN A 84 -20.52 15.79 7.18
N SER A 85 -20.34 14.48 7.32
CA SER A 85 -20.00 13.91 8.62
C SER A 85 -18.61 14.38 9.09
N PRO A 86 -18.35 14.49 10.41
CA PRO A 86 -17.03 14.87 10.93
C PRO A 86 -15.90 13.97 10.43
N LEU A 87 -16.19 12.69 10.22
CA LEU A 87 -15.27 11.72 9.65
C LEU A 87 -14.89 12.06 8.21
N MET A 88 -15.85 12.44 7.38
CA MET A 88 -15.61 12.82 5.98
C MET A 88 -14.88 14.17 5.86
N GLN A 89 -15.19 15.12 6.75
CA GLN A 89 -14.46 16.39 6.84
C GLN A 89 -12.99 16.14 7.20
N ASN A 90 -12.73 15.28 8.19
CA ASN A 90 -11.38 14.90 8.60
C ASN A 90 -10.62 14.14 7.48
N ASP A 91 -11.27 13.20 6.78
CA ASP A 91 -10.67 12.52 5.63
C ASP A 91 -10.31 13.48 4.48
N ALA A 92 -11.15 14.51 4.26
CA ALA A 92 -10.87 15.57 3.30
C ALA A 92 -9.65 16.41 3.72
N SER A 93 -9.58 16.85 4.98
CA SER A 93 -8.42 17.57 5.51
C SER A 93 -7.13 16.76 5.38
N ASN A 94 -7.13 15.48 5.78
CA ASN A 94 -5.95 14.63 5.64
C ASN A 94 -5.60 14.36 4.16
N SER A 95 -6.58 14.40 3.26
CA SER A 95 -6.34 14.24 1.82
C SER A 95 -5.58 15.44 1.24
N ILE A 96 -5.81 16.65 1.77
CA ILE A 96 -5.03 17.85 1.40
C ILE A 96 -3.56 17.66 1.80
N ASP A 97 -3.28 17.20 3.02
CA ASP A 97 -1.90 16.93 3.47
C ASP A 97 -1.18 15.91 2.57
N VAL A 98 -1.91 14.91 2.09
CA VAL A 98 -1.43 13.91 1.14
C VAL A 98 -1.08 14.54 -0.21
N LEU A 99 -1.90 15.47 -0.72
CA LEU A 99 -1.63 16.21 -1.96
C LEU A 99 -0.36 17.06 -1.86
N HIS A 100 -0.19 17.79 -0.77
CA HIS A 100 1.04 18.56 -0.54
C HIS A 100 2.26 17.66 -0.40
N SER A 101 2.11 16.53 0.29
CA SER A 101 3.22 15.61 0.49
C SER A 101 3.68 14.96 -0.82
N ILE A 102 2.76 14.58 -1.72
CA ILE A 102 3.16 14.06 -3.03
C ILE A 102 3.86 15.12 -3.89
N GLN A 103 3.47 16.39 -3.80
CA GLN A 103 4.15 17.48 -4.51
C GLN A 103 5.60 17.63 -4.04
N ARG A 104 5.83 17.58 -2.72
CA ARG A 104 7.19 17.60 -2.13
C ARG A 104 8.06 16.42 -2.57
N MET A 105 7.45 15.31 -2.99
CA MET A 105 8.16 14.13 -3.49
C MET A 105 8.51 14.21 -4.99
N SER A 106 8.19 15.29 -5.70
CA SER A 106 8.36 15.41 -7.16
C SER A 106 9.75 14.99 -7.65
N ASN A 107 10.82 15.53 -7.05
CA ASN A 107 12.20 15.20 -7.41
C ASN A 107 12.58 13.74 -7.13
N LYS A 108 12.02 13.15 -6.06
CA LYS A 108 12.29 11.76 -5.69
C LYS A 108 11.58 10.78 -6.64
N LEU A 109 10.42 11.18 -7.17
CA LEU A 109 9.58 10.34 -8.01
C LEU A 109 9.76 10.60 -9.52
N SER A 110 10.39 11.72 -9.92
CA SER A 110 10.62 12.09 -11.31
C SER A 110 11.46 11.09 -12.12
N PRO A 111 12.40 10.30 -11.54
CA PRO A 111 13.15 9.32 -12.32
C PRO A 111 12.33 8.10 -12.78
N PHE A 112 11.08 7.96 -12.30
CA PHE A 112 10.23 6.83 -12.60
C PHE A 112 9.11 7.23 -13.56
N ASN A 113 8.88 6.36 -14.55
CA ASN A 113 7.72 6.45 -15.43
C ASN A 113 6.63 5.55 -14.87
N PHE A 114 5.54 6.16 -14.42
CA PHE A 114 4.39 5.45 -13.88
C PHE A 114 3.29 5.30 -14.93
N SER A 115 2.52 4.22 -14.82
CA SER A 115 1.24 4.06 -15.49
C SER A 115 0.21 3.46 -14.53
N PRO A 116 -1.09 3.67 -14.75
CA PRO A 116 -2.12 3.11 -13.88
C PRO A 116 -2.06 1.60 -13.86
N ALA A 117 -2.09 0.99 -12.67
CA ALA A 117 -2.27 -0.45 -12.56
C ALA A 117 -3.77 -0.80 -12.75
N PRO A 118 -4.12 -1.99 -13.29
CA PRO A 118 -5.50 -2.43 -13.41
C PRO A 118 -6.24 -2.47 -12.07
N ASP A 119 -7.52 -2.14 -12.07
CA ASP A 119 -8.35 -2.19 -10.85
C ASP A 119 -8.50 -3.60 -10.29
N LYS A 120 -8.64 -4.58 -11.18
CA LYS A 120 -8.71 -6.00 -10.84
C LYS A 120 -7.32 -6.60 -10.97
N GLN A 121 -6.70 -6.85 -9.82
CA GLN A 121 -5.46 -7.61 -9.73
C GLN A 121 -5.74 -8.94 -9.02
N PRO A 122 -5.11 -10.03 -9.46
CA PRO A 122 -5.23 -11.32 -8.78
C PRO A 122 -4.62 -11.22 -7.36
N LYS A 123 -4.88 -12.23 -6.52
CA LYS A 123 -4.27 -12.29 -5.19
C LYS A 123 -2.91 -12.96 -5.28
N LEU A 124 -1.96 -12.50 -4.48
CA LEU A 124 -0.73 -13.23 -4.22
C LEU A 124 -1.05 -14.35 -3.22
N VAL A 125 -0.66 -15.58 -3.52
CA VAL A 125 -0.82 -16.72 -2.59
C VAL A 125 0.55 -17.06 -2.03
N ILE A 126 0.70 -16.97 -0.72
CA ILE A 126 1.95 -17.33 -0.01
C ILE A 126 1.60 -18.39 1.02
N SER A 127 2.17 -19.59 0.91
CA SER A 127 1.99 -20.67 1.89
C SER A 127 0.51 -20.97 2.21
N GLY A 128 -0.38 -20.92 1.22
CA GLY A 128 -1.83 -21.13 1.38
C GLY A 128 -2.63 -19.92 1.86
N VAL A 129 -1.98 -18.79 2.20
CA VAL A 129 -2.63 -17.54 2.58
C VAL A 129 -2.84 -16.65 1.36
N GLN A 130 -4.06 -16.15 1.19
CA GLN A 130 -4.36 -15.13 0.17
C GLN A 130 -3.96 -13.74 0.66
N VAL A 131 -2.86 -13.23 0.13
CA VAL A 131 -2.38 -11.88 0.39
C VAL A 131 -2.97 -10.91 -0.64
N SER A 132 -3.75 -9.94 -0.15
CA SER A 132 -4.26 -8.85 -0.99
C SER A 132 -3.18 -7.81 -1.22
N VAL A 133 -2.44 -7.99 -2.31
CA VAL A 133 -1.52 -7.01 -2.88
C VAL A 133 -2.21 -6.34 -4.07
N ARG A 134 -2.19 -5.01 -4.12
CA ARG A 134 -2.73 -4.23 -5.24
C ARG A 134 -1.76 -3.09 -5.53
N ALA A 135 -1.06 -3.15 -6.65
CA ALA A 135 -0.33 -2.00 -7.16
C ALA A 135 -1.32 -0.86 -7.43
N ASP A 136 -0.92 0.35 -7.09
CA ASP A 136 -1.58 1.57 -7.55
C ASP A 136 -1.08 1.96 -8.94
N LEU A 137 0.20 1.72 -9.18
CA LEU A 137 0.90 2.09 -10.41
C LEU A 137 1.82 0.95 -10.85
N TYR A 138 1.96 0.78 -12.16
CA TYR A 138 3.09 0.09 -12.75
C TYR A 138 4.22 1.07 -13.02
N VAL A 139 5.44 0.55 -12.97
CA VAL A 139 6.67 1.33 -13.16
C VAL A 139 7.47 0.70 -14.27
N GLN A 140 7.95 1.48 -15.24
CA GLN A 140 8.83 1.00 -16.29
C GLN A 140 10.07 1.89 -16.41
N ALA A 141 11.22 1.27 -16.62
CA ALA A 141 12.47 1.98 -16.85
C ALA A 141 13.44 1.17 -17.70
N ASN A 142 14.20 1.86 -18.55
CA ASN A 142 15.27 1.22 -19.32
C ASN A 142 16.48 1.05 -18.41
N ILE A 143 16.96 -0.18 -18.24
CA ILE A 143 18.11 -0.52 -17.42
C ILE A 143 19.11 -1.25 -18.33
N LYS A 144 20.25 -0.59 -18.60
CA LYS A 144 21.32 -1.14 -19.46
C LYS A 144 20.80 -1.63 -20.83
N GLY A 145 19.92 -0.86 -21.47
CA GLY A 145 19.38 -1.16 -22.79
C GLY A 145 18.19 -2.12 -22.80
N THR A 146 17.84 -2.72 -21.65
CA THR A 146 16.70 -3.64 -21.54
C THR A 146 15.55 -2.98 -20.77
N MET A 147 14.34 -3.07 -21.32
CA MET A 147 13.15 -2.60 -20.63
C MET A 147 12.87 -3.50 -19.42
N HIS A 148 12.65 -2.88 -18.26
CA HIS A 148 12.23 -3.58 -17.06
C HIS A 148 10.96 -2.95 -16.50
N SER A 149 10.21 -3.76 -15.76
CA SER A 149 8.98 -3.36 -15.11
C SER A 149 9.06 -3.54 -13.59
N GLY A 150 8.08 -2.96 -12.91
CA GLY A 150 7.86 -3.03 -11.48
C GLY A 150 6.51 -2.44 -11.13
N GLY A 151 6.27 -2.21 -9.84
CA GLY A 151 5.00 -1.71 -9.34
C GLY A 151 5.18 -0.92 -8.08
N ALA A 152 4.28 0.04 -7.87
CA ALA A 152 4.27 0.91 -6.70
C ALA A 152 2.94 0.79 -5.95
N ILE A 153 3.04 0.77 -4.62
CA ILE A 153 1.88 0.92 -3.71
C ILE A 153 2.01 2.26 -2.98
N LEU A 154 0.96 3.07 -3.05
CA LEU A 154 0.81 4.30 -2.28
C LEU A 154 0.32 3.95 -0.87
N ARG A 155 1.12 4.30 0.13
CA ARG A 155 0.78 4.27 1.55
C ARG A 155 0.49 5.68 2.01
N MET A 156 -0.73 5.89 2.52
CA MET A 156 -1.23 7.19 2.98
C MET A 156 -1.70 7.12 4.44
N SER A 157 -1.38 6.03 5.16
CA SER A 157 -1.82 5.86 6.54
C SER A 157 -1.01 6.77 7.48
N GLN A 158 -1.71 7.57 8.28
CA GLN A 158 -1.10 8.38 9.35
C GLN A 158 -0.59 7.48 10.47
N ASP A 159 0.69 7.63 10.79
CA ASP A 159 1.28 7.22 12.07
C ASP A 159 2.18 8.38 12.51
N ASP A 160 1.61 9.24 13.35
CA ASP A 160 2.18 10.54 13.75
C ASP A 160 3.36 10.40 14.74
N ALA A 161 3.73 9.17 15.11
CA ALA A 161 4.87 8.95 15.98
C ALA A 161 6.19 9.23 15.24
N ASP A 162 6.91 10.27 15.67
CA ASP A 162 8.22 10.63 15.09
C ASP A 162 9.43 10.05 15.86
N THR A 163 9.19 9.07 16.74
CA THR A 163 10.25 8.41 17.50
C THR A 163 11.17 7.59 16.60
N PRO A 164 12.46 7.37 16.98
CA PRO A 164 13.37 6.51 16.22
C PRO A 164 12.81 5.10 15.98
N THR A 165 12.12 4.54 16.97
CA THR A 165 11.47 3.23 16.89
C THR A 165 10.34 3.23 15.86
N ALA A 166 9.49 4.26 15.85
CA ALA A 166 8.40 4.39 14.88
C ALA A 166 8.93 4.55 13.44
N LYS A 167 9.96 5.39 13.25
CA LYS A 167 10.65 5.54 11.95
C LYS A 167 11.19 4.22 11.43
N LYS A 168 11.92 3.47 12.27
CA LYS A 168 12.47 2.14 11.90
C LYS A 168 11.37 1.15 11.54
N LYS A 169 10.28 1.13 12.31
CA LYS A 169 9.11 0.28 12.05
C LYS A 169 8.47 0.62 10.71
N ARG A 170 8.24 1.91 10.43
CA ARG A 170 7.67 2.42 9.18
C ARG A 170 8.52 2.05 7.97
N GLN A 171 9.83 2.22 8.08
CA GLN A 171 10.81 1.85 7.06
C GLN A 171 10.78 0.34 6.77
N GLU A 172 10.80 -0.51 7.79
CA GLU A 172 10.74 -1.98 7.58
C GLU A 172 9.41 -2.39 6.94
N MET A 173 8.29 -1.80 7.37
CA MET A 173 7.00 -1.99 6.69
C MET A 173 7.07 -1.57 5.21
N GLY A 174 7.78 -0.49 4.89
CA GLY A 174 8.00 -0.03 3.52
C GLY A 174 8.70 -1.08 2.67
N PHE A 175 9.81 -1.65 3.18
CA PHE A 175 10.54 -2.71 2.50
C PHE A 175 9.73 -4.01 2.36
N ILE A 176 8.91 -4.35 3.36
CA ILE A 176 8.02 -5.52 3.28
C ILE A 176 6.96 -5.33 2.20
N VAL A 177 6.26 -4.19 2.17
CA VAL A 177 5.25 -3.90 1.14
C VAL A 177 5.88 -3.88 -0.26
N ALA A 178 7.07 -3.28 -0.40
CA ALA A 178 7.83 -3.31 -1.64
C ALA A 178 8.16 -4.76 -2.08
N THR A 179 8.53 -5.62 -1.13
CA THR A 179 8.85 -7.03 -1.42
C THR A 179 7.59 -7.81 -1.81
N LEU A 180 6.46 -7.54 -1.17
CA LEU A 180 5.17 -8.14 -1.52
C LEU A 180 4.72 -7.74 -2.92
N ILE A 181 4.92 -6.48 -3.35
CA ILE A 181 4.61 -6.11 -4.74
C ILE A 181 5.52 -6.83 -5.72
N ARG A 182 6.82 -6.97 -5.42
CA ARG A 182 7.73 -7.77 -6.26
C ARG A 182 7.24 -9.22 -6.43
N MET A 183 6.95 -9.90 -5.32
CA MET A 183 6.44 -11.27 -5.33
C MET A 183 5.10 -11.38 -6.08
N HIS A 184 4.23 -10.38 -5.93
CA HIS A 184 2.96 -10.32 -6.65
C HIS A 184 3.16 -10.21 -8.16
N LEU A 185 4.07 -9.35 -8.62
CA LEU A 185 4.36 -9.20 -10.04
C LEU A 185 5.01 -10.46 -10.64
N ASP A 186 5.94 -11.09 -9.91
CA ASP A 186 6.55 -12.37 -10.33
C ASP A 186 5.47 -13.48 -10.47
N ASN A 187 4.50 -13.54 -9.55
CA ASN A 187 3.44 -14.56 -9.57
C ASN A 187 2.36 -14.32 -10.63
N THR A 188 2.19 -13.10 -11.11
CA THR A 188 1.10 -12.73 -12.02
C THR A 188 1.51 -12.67 -13.48
N ASN A 189 2.82 -12.84 -13.76
CA ASN A 189 3.40 -12.86 -15.09
C ASN A 189 2.87 -11.71 -15.97
N ILE A 190 2.89 -10.49 -15.42
CA ILE A 190 2.41 -9.28 -16.10
C ILE A 190 3.39 -8.94 -17.23
N GLY A 191 3.21 -9.63 -18.36
CA GLY A 191 4.02 -9.49 -19.57
C GLY A 191 5.38 -10.18 -19.52
N GLU A 192 6.06 -10.19 -20.66
CA GLU A 192 7.41 -10.76 -20.84
C GLU A 192 8.52 -9.82 -20.35
N ILE A 193 8.17 -8.65 -19.82
CA ILE A 193 9.13 -7.64 -19.37
C ILE A 193 9.69 -8.04 -18.00
N PRO A 194 11.02 -8.19 -17.83
CA PRO A 194 11.61 -8.63 -16.58
C PRO A 194 11.35 -7.65 -15.44
N ILE A 195 10.97 -8.19 -14.27
CA ILE A 195 10.73 -7.40 -13.06
C ILE A 195 12.06 -7.00 -12.41
N ALA A 196 12.24 -5.70 -12.15
CA ALA A 196 13.41 -5.17 -11.45
C ALA A 196 13.08 -4.76 -10.01
N ASN A 197 13.94 -5.16 -9.05
CA ASN A 197 13.81 -4.80 -7.64
C ASN A 197 13.70 -3.29 -7.42
N LYS A 198 14.55 -2.49 -8.09
CA LYS A 198 14.53 -1.02 -7.97
C LYS A 198 13.27 -0.35 -8.52
N LEU A 199 12.43 -1.08 -9.26
CA LEU A 199 11.15 -0.59 -9.79
C LEU A 199 9.95 -1.08 -8.97
N CYS A 200 10.17 -2.00 -8.03
CA CYS A 200 9.17 -2.44 -7.06
C CYS A 200 9.30 -1.59 -5.80
N MET A 201 8.25 -0.85 -5.43
CA MET A 201 8.35 0.11 -4.33
C MET A 201 7.08 0.30 -3.51
N SER A 202 7.28 0.70 -2.27
CA SER A 202 6.25 1.25 -1.39
C SER A 202 6.52 2.74 -1.24
N ILE A 203 5.55 3.58 -1.61
CA ILE A 203 5.64 5.04 -1.51
C ILE A 203 4.86 5.46 -0.27
N ASP A 204 5.56 5.86 0.78
CA ASP A 204 4.97 6.49 1.97
C ASP A 204 4.78 7.97 1.67
N VAL A 205 3.57 8.30 1.22
CA VAL A 205 3.26 9.63 0.70
C VAL A 205 3.38 10.66 1.82
N GLN A 206 2.91 10.34 3.02
CA GLN A 206 2.87 11.29 4.13
C GLN A 206 4.26 11.63 4.67
N HIS A 207 5.16 10.66 4.73
CA HIS A 207 6.52 10.89 5.21
C HIS A 207 7.49 11.27 4.09
N GLY A 208 7.02 11.34 2.85
CA GLY A 208 7.84 11.73 1.72
C GLY A 208 8.87 10.68 1.33
N GLU A 209 8.64 9.39 1.62
CA GLU A 209 9.62 8.31 1.43
C GLU A 209 9.20 7.31 0.35
N ALA A 210 10.18 6.77 -0.38
CA ALA A 210 9.97 5.72 -1.35
C ALA A 210 10.93 4.57 -1.05
N PHE A 211 10.39 3.43 -0.64
CA PHE A 211 11.15 2.24 -0.27
C PHE A 211 11.14 1.27 -1.44
N GLN A 212 12.28 1.11 -2.09
CA GLN A 212 12.46 0.13 -3.16
C GLN A 212 12.88 -1.22 -2.58
N VAL A 213 12.61 -2.29 -3.32
CA VAL A 213 13.07 -3.63 -2.92
C VAL A 213 14.61 -3.68 -2.95
N PRO A 214 15.27 -4.08 -1.85
CA PRO A 214 16.71 -4.25 -1.84
C PRO A 214 17.16 -5.38 -2.79
N THR A 215 18.38 -5.30 -3.32
CA THR A 215 18.95 -6.35 -4.20
C THR A 215 18.94 -7.73 -3.51
N ALA A 216 19.32 -7.78 -2.23
CA ALA A 216 19.24 -8.98 -1.40
C ALA A 216 17.91 -8.99 -0.62
N ASN A 217 16.85 -9.55 -1.22
CA ASN A 217 15.53 -9.64 -0.60
C ASN A 217 15.10 -11.08 -0.25
N THR A 218 15.90 -12.10 -0.61
CA THR A 218 15.55 -13.53 -0.44
C THR A 218 15.22 -13.88 1.01
N GLN A 219 15.99 -13.36 1.98
CA GLN A 219 15.69 -13.61 3.39
C GLN A 219 14.33 -13.03 3.80
N ARG A 220 13.95 -11.86 3.27
CA ARG A 220 12.66 -11.24 3.56
C ARG A 220 11.51 -12.02 2.94
N GLN A 221 11.68 -12.55 1.73
CA GLN A 221 10.71 -13.45 1.11
C GLN A 221 10.51 -14.72 1.96
N ARG A 222 11.59 -15.37 2.41
CA ARG A 222 11.50 -16.52 3.32
C ARG A 222 10.81 -16.18 4.64
N ASN A 223 11.09 -15.01 5.20
CA ASN A 223 10.42 -14.56 6.43
C ASN A 223 8.92 -14.35 6.21
N LEU A 224 8.51 -13.82 5.04
CA LEU A 224 7.10 -13.67 4.66
C LEU A 224 6.42 -15.03 4.46
N GLU A 225 7.10 -15.99 3.84
CA GLU A 225 6.61 -17.36 3.67
C GLU A 225 6.37 -18.04 5.01
N SER A 226 7.35 -17.97 5.93
CA SER A 226 7.25 -18.51 7.29
C SER A 226 6.13 -17.85 8.08
N ALA A 227 5.98 -16.52 7.98
CA ALA A 227 4.88 -15.80 8.61
C ALA A 227 3.51 -16.26 8.07
N CYS A 228 3.38 -16.43 6.75
CA CYS A 228 2.15 -16.93 6.15
C CYS A 228 1.85 -18.39 6.54
N GLN A 229 2.87 -19.25 6.67
CA GLN A 229 2.68 -20.61 7.20
C GLN A 229 2.13 -20.59 8.63
N PHE A 230 2.64 -19.70 9.47
CA PHE A 230 2.12 -19.52 10.83
C PHE A 230 0.67 -19.02 10.83
N ILE A 231 0.36 -17.99 10.03
CA ILE A 231 -1.01 -17.46 9.89
C ILE A 231 -1.97 -18.56 9.43
N ALA A 232 -1.60 -19.36 8.43
CA ALA A 232 -2.43 -20.44 7.92
C ALA A 232 -2.73 -21.49 9.00
N ARG A 233 -1.74 -21.86 9.82
CA ARG A 233 -1.91 -22.85 10.91
C ARG A 233 -2.77 -22.34 12.06
N GLN A 234 -2.73 -21.03 12.32
CA GLN A 234 -3.49 -20.41 13.42
C GLN A 234 -4.90 -19.98 12.98
N TRP A 235 -5.23 -20.05 11.69
CA TRP A 235 -6.43 -19.43 11.15
C TRP A 235 -7.72 -19.95 11.78
N ASP A 236 -7.83 -21.27 11.95
CA ASP A 236 -9.02 -21.93 12.48
C ASP A 236 -9.21 -21.74 14.00
N ALA A 237 -8.25 -21.13 14.69
CA ALA A 237 -8.35 -20.81 16.11
C ALA A 237 -9.11 -19.49 16.40
N PHE A 238 -9.48 -18.73 15.36
CA PHE A 238 -10.23 -17.47 15.42
C PHE A 238 -11.63 -17.60 14.82
#